data_AF-V4SEP0-F1
#
_entry.id   AF-V4SEP0-F1
#
_cell.length_a   1.000
_cell.length_b   1.000
_cell.length_c   1.000
_cell.angle_alpha   90.00
_cell.angle_beta   90.00
_cell.angle_gamma   90.00
#
_symmetry.space_group_name_H-M   'P 1'
#
loop_
_entity.id
_entity.type
_entity.pdbx_description
1 polymer ?
#
loop_
_entity_poly.entity_id
_entity_poly.type
_entity_poly.pdbx_seq_one_letter_code
_entity_poly.pdbx_strand_id
1 'polypeptide(L)'
;MDVNASCVYQNTDSNRADLQTHINQNDVIHPFDAQANGELSLLIDDYVVVRQVARTGWLEGECKGQAGWFPSAYIERREKAPASKISEANSSPECDVTS
;
A
#
# COMPACT_ATOMS: atom_id res chain seq x y z
N MET A 1 27.71 -37.73 1.40
CA MET A 1 27.01 -37.28 2.61
C MET A 1 26.70 -35.80 2.40
N ASP A 2 25.81 -35.50 1.44
CA ASP A 2 24.38 -35.08 1.56
C ASP A 2 24.30 -33.54 1.41
N VAL A 3 24.03 -33.02 0.21
CA VAL A 3 22.76 -32.34 -0.21
C VAL A 3 22.32 -31.20 0.71
N ASN A 4 22.45 -29.94 0.25
CA ASN A 4 21.37 -28.93 0.15
C ASN A 4 21.94 -27.61 -0.40
N ALA A 5 21.91 -27.39 -1.72
CA ALA A 5 20.92 -26.53 -2.40
C ALA A 5 20.90 -25.07 -1.90
N SER A 6 21.55 -24.21 -2.70
CA SER A 6 21.19 -22.83 -3.02
C SER A 6 20.63 -21.95 -1.89
N CYS A 7 21.48 -21.06 -1.36
CA CYS A 7 21.04 -19.71 -1.06
C CYS A 7 21.64 -18.73 -2.07
N VAL A 8 21.45 -19.00 -3.37
CA VAL A 8 21.63 -17.99 -4.41
C VAL A 8 20.28 -17.31 -4.63
N TYR A 9 19.96 -16.35 -3.77
CA TYR A 9 18.98 -15.30 -4.09
C TYR A 9 19.74 -14.03 -4.47
N GLN A 10 20.53 -14.15 -5.54
CA GLN A 10 21.13 -13.03 -6.26
C GLN A 10 21.07 -13.39 -7.76
N ASN A 11 19.85 -13.60 -8.27
CA ASN A 11 19.61 -13.76 -9.70
C ASN A 11 18.75 -12.60 -10.20
N THR A 12 19.40 -11.48 -10.52
CA THR A 12 18.97 -10.59 -11.61
C THR A 12 20.23 -10.02 -12.26
N ASP A 13 20.97 -10.89 -12.94
CA ASP A 13 21.87 -10.42 -13.99
C ASP A 13 21.01 -10.02 -15.22
N SER A 14 21.48 -9.02 -15.95
CA SER A 14 21.01 -8.53 -17.26
C SER A 14 19.98 -7.39 -17.30
N ASN A 15 20.53 -6.17 -17.30
CA ASN A 15 20.22 -5.05 -18.21
C ASN A 15 18.75 -4.57 -18.37
N ARG A 16 18.53 -3.34 -17.85
CA ARG A 16 17.48 -2.33 -18.10
C ARG A 16 16.25 -2.38 -17.18
N ALA A 17 16.14 -1.30 -16.38
CA ALA A 17 14.93 -0.76 -15.75
C ALA A 17 14.67 -1.04 -14.26
N ASP A 18 15.68 -1.37 -13.45
CA ASP A 18 15.59 -1.19 -11.99
C ASP A 18 15.74 0.29 -11.59
N LEU A 19 14.98 1.19 -12.23
CA LEU A 19 14.46 2.31 -11.46
C LEU A 19 13.36 1.70 -10.61
N GLN A 20 13.74 1.26 -9.41
CA GLN A 20 12.83 1.00 -8.31
C GLN A 20 12.23 2.35 -7.88
N THR A 21 11.49 2.99 -8.79
CA THR A 21 10.55 4.06 -8.49
C THR A 21 9.65 3.43 -7.45
N HIS A 22 9.79 3.84 -6.20
CA HIS A 22 8.86 3.52 -5.14
C HIS A 22 7.49 4.02 -5.62
N ILE A 23 6.73 3.17 -6.30
CA ILE A 23 5.46 3.60 -6.85
C ILE A 23 4.53 3.68 -5.66
N ASN A 24 4.10 4.89 -5.32
CA ASN A 24 3.09 5.16 -4.28
C ASN A 24 1.71 4.72 -4.78
N GLN A 25 1.59 3.46 -5.21
CA GLN A 25 0.36 2.83 -5.64
C GLN A 25 -0.44 2.40 -4.42
N ASN A 26 -1.71 2.75 -4.43
CA ASN A 26 -2.65 2.42 -3.38
C ASN A 26 -3.88 1.81 -4.05
N ASP A 27 -4.42 0.78 -3.42
CA ASP A 27 -5.62 0.11 -3.88
C ASP A 27 -6.84 0.85 -3.38
N VAL A 28 -7.82 1.05 -4.25
CA VAL A 28 -9.09 1.65 -3.84
C VAL A 28 -9.94 0.59 -3.17
N ILE A 29 -10.20 0.79 -1.88
CA ILE A 29 -11.05 -0.09 -1.06
C ILE A 29 -12.49 0.40 -0.98
N HIS A 30 -12.73 1.68 -1.28
CA HIS A 30 -14.05 2.29 -1.29
C HIS A 30 -14.25 3.20 -2.51
N PRO A 31 -15.43 3.17 -3.15
CA PRO A 31 -15.73 4.03 -4.28
C PRO A 31 -15.93 5.46 -3.77
N PHE A 32 -15.49 6.43 -4.56
CA PHE A 32 -15.67 7.85 -4.28
C PHE A 32 -16.08 8.55 -5.57
N ASP A 33 -17.18 9.29 -5.53
CA ASP A 33 -17.61 10.11 -6.66
C ASP A 33 -17.15 11.55 -6.42
N ALA A 34 -16.36 12.10 -7.35
CA ALA A 34 -15.97 13.51 -7.31
C ALA A 34 -17.22 14.41 -7.32
N GLN A 35 -17.37 15.22 -6.28
CA GLN A 35 -18.47 16.16 -6.07
C GLN A 35 -18.09 17.59 -6.49
N ALA A 36 -16.79 17.91 -6.48
CA ALA A 36 -16.26 19.22 -6.81
C ALA A 36 -15.18 19.16 -7.89
N ASN A 37 -14.98 20.29 -8.56
CA ASN A 37 -13.95 20.43 -9.58
C ASN A 37 -12.55 20.35 -8.92
N GLY A 38 -11.78 19.33 -9.29
CA GLY A 38 -10.49 19.02 -8.68
C GLY A 38 -10.51 17.80 -7.75
N GLU A 39 -11.66 17.17 -7.52
CA GLU A 39 -11.75 15.87 -6.86
C GLU A 39 -11.57 14.72 -7.87
N LEU A 40 -11.06 13.58 -7.40
CA LEU A 40 -10.81 12.40 -8.23
C LEU A 40 -11.81 11.31 -7.90
N SER A 41 -12.60 10.85 -8.88
CA SER A 41 -13.46 9.69 -8.68
C SER A 41 -12.65 8.40 -8.58
N LEU A 42 -12.97 7.57 -7.60
CA LEU A 42 -12.33 6.29 -7.33
C LEU A 42 -13.31 5.13 -7.53
N LEU A 43 -12.81 4.02 -8.07
CA LEU A 43 -13.55 2.77 -8.22
C LEU A 43 -12.82 1.65 -7.49
N ILE A 44 -13.57 0.78 -6.81
CA ILE A 44 -13.02 -0.41 -6.15
C ILE A 44 -12.26 -1.25 -7.19
N ASP A 45 -11.19 -1.91 -6.75
CA ASP A 45 -10.25 -2.71 -7.56
C ASP A 45 -9.40 -1.89 -8.55
N ASP A 46 -9.56 -0.57 -8.58
CA ASP A 46 -8.65 0.33 -9.27
C ASP A 46 -7.46 0.70 -8.38
N TYR A 47 -6.41 1.25 -8.99
CA TYR A 47 -5.24 1.74 -8.27
C TYR A 47 -5.04 3.23 -8.50
N VAL A 48 -4.61 3.94 -7.46
CA VAL A 48 -4.29 5.36 -7.54
C VAL A 48 -2.85 5.60 -7.14
N VAL A 49 -2.17 6.47 -7.89
CA VAL A 49 -0.82 6.91 -7.55
C VAL A 49 -0.93 8.17 -6.71
N VAL A 50 -0.62 8.07 -5.42
CA VAL A 50 -0.65 9.23 -4.52
C VAL A 50 0.58 10.10 -4.80
N ARG A 51 0.31 11.38 -5.11
CA ARG A 51 1.31 12.40 -5.41
C ARG A 51 1.52 13.34 -4.22
N GLN A 52 0.43 13.69 -3.52
CA GLN A 52 0.49 14.60 -2.36
C GLN A 52 -0.42 14.14 -1.23
N VAL A 53 -0.02 14.44 0.00
CA VAL A 53 -0.78 14.18 1.24
C VAL A 53 -1.05 15.52 1.92
N ALA A 54 -2.32 15.91 2.03
CA ALA A 54 -2.72 17.08 2.79
C ALA A 54 -2.86 16.76 4.28
N ARG A 55 -2.59 17.77 5.13
CA ARG A 55 -2.75 17.66 6.60
C ARG A 55 -4.21 17.48 7.05
N THR A 56 -5.16 17.67 6.14
CA THR A 56 -6.60 17.52 6.35
C THR A 56 -7.08 16.06 6.21
N GLY A 57 -6.20 15.12 5.89
CA GLY A 57 -6.57 13.73 5.59
C GLY A 57 -6.99 13.49 4.13
N TRP A 58 -6.80 14.47 3.26
CA TRP A 58 -7.02 14.36 1.82
C TRP A 58 -5.73 14.01 1.10
N LEU A 59 -5.83 13.20 0.06
CA LEU A 59 -4.75 12.78 -0.79
C LEU A 59 -5.02 13.28 -2.20
N GLU A 60 -3.99 13.81 -2.84
CA GLU A 60 -4.02 14.06 -4.27
C GLU A 60 -3.34 12.88 -4.96
N GLY A 61 -4.04 12.29 -5.91
CA GLY A 61 -3.48 11.23 -6.72
C GLY A 61 -3.97 11.29 -8.15
N GLU A 62 -3.48 10.34 -8.93
CA GLU A 62 -3.78 10.23 -10.35
C GLU A 62 -4.25 8.81 -10.66
N CYS A 63 -5.40 8.72 -11.32
CA CYS A 63 -6.01 7.48 -11.78
C CYS A 63 -6.59 7.70 -13.18
N LYS A 64 -6.37 6.76 -14.10
CA LYS A 64 -6.89 6.83 -15.49
C LYS A 64 -6.58 8.14 -16.23
N GLY A 65 -5.46 8.80 -15.90
CA GLY A 65 -5.06 10.09 -16.47
C GLY A 65 -5.84 11.30 -15.93
N GLN A 66 -6.69 11.10 -14.92
CA GLN A 66 -7.32 12.17 -14.15
C GLN A 66 -6.59 12.32 -12.82
N ALA A 67 -6.31 13.56 -12.44
CA ALA A 67 -5.72 13.89 -11.16
C ALA A 67 -6.71 14.69 -10.31
N GLY A 68 -6.71 14.42 -9.02
CA GLY A 68 -7.57 15.13 -8.09
C GLY A 68 -7.47 14.62 -6.67
N TRP A 69 -8.26 15.26 -5.82
CA TRP A 69 -8.30 15.02 -4.38
C TRP A 69 -9.34 13.97 -3.99
N PHE A 70 -8.97 13.12 -3.06
CA PHE A 70 -9.86 12.12 -2.46
C PHE A 70 -9.46 11.86 -0.99
N PRO A 71 -10.34 11.31 -0.15
CA PRO A 71 -10.02 11.09 1.25
C PRO A 71 -9.09 9.87 1.41
N SER A 72 -8.11 9.96 2.31
CA SER A 72 -7.15 8.86 2.51
C SER A 72 -7.79 7.56 2.96
N ALA A 73 -8.96 7.62 3.61
CA ALA A 73 -9.68 6.46 4.12
C ALA A 73 -10.27 5.56 3.02
N TYR A 74 -10.27 6.02 1.75
CA TYR A 74 -10.88 5.30 0.63
C TYR A 74 -9.87 4.41 -0.11
N ILE A 75 -8.60 4.52 0.26
CA ILE A 75 -7.51 3.78 -0.34
C ILE A 75 -6.67 3.10 0.74
N GLU A 76 -6.05 2.00 0.35
CA GLU A 76 -5.13 1.27 1.19
C GLU A 76 -3.75 1.23 0.52
N ARG A 77 -2.71 1.51 1.31
CA ARG A 77 -1.34 1.36 0.82
C ARG A 77 -1.10 -0.11 0.52
N ARG A 78 -0.77 -0.43 -0.73
CA ARG A 78 -0.34 -1.77 -1.11
C ARG A 78 1.02 -2.02 -0.46
N GLU A 79 1.03 -2.56 0.75
CA GLU A 79 2.25 -3.04 1.38
C GLU A 79 2.79 -4.15 0.49
N LYS A 80 3.86 -3.85 -0.28
CA LYS A 80 4.76 -4.93 -0.69
C LYS A 80 5.26 -5.53 0.61
N ALA A 81 4.74 -6.71 0.95
CA ALA A 81 5.07 -7.42 2.18
C ALA A 81 6.58 -7.25 2.45
N PRO A 82 6.97 -6.60 3.57
CA PRO A 82 8.35 -6.67 3.97
C PRO A 82 8.60 -8.13 4.30
N ALA A 83 9.47 -8.78 3.53
CA ALA A 83 10.01 -10.04 3.97
C ALA A 83 10.72 -9.77 5.32
N SER A 84 10.02 -10.12 6.41
CA SER A 84 10.45 -10.14 7.81
C SER A 84 10.61 -8.78 8.51
N LYS A 85 9.82 -8.53 9.57
CA LYS A 85 10.23 -8.86 10.95
C LYS A 85 9.02 -8.82 11.91
N ILE A 86 8.94 -9.87 12.71
CA ILE A 86 8.05 -10.09 13.85
C ILE A 86 8.61 -9.32 15.07
N SER A 87 7.73 -8.60 15.80
CA SER A 87 7.79 -8.32 17.25
C SER A 87 6.61 -7.40 17.60
N GLU A 88 5.46 -7.88 18.09
CA GLU A 88 5.16 -8.36 19.44
C GLU A 88 5.21 -7.27 20.53
N ALA A 89 4.03 -6.78 20.92
CA ALA A 89 3.77 -6.22 22.25
C ALA A 89 2.25 -6.21 22.53
N ASN A 90 1.76 -7.38 22.94
CA ASN A 90 0.79 -7.61 24.01
C ASN A 90 -0.15 -6.44 24.41
N SER A 91 -1.44 -6.60 24.09
CA SER A 91 -2.53 -6.10 24.94
C SER A 91 -3.67 -7.11 24.87
N SER A 92 -3.45 -8.29 25.46
CA SER A 92 -4.57 -9.18 25.79
C SER A 92 -5.30 -8.65 27.02
N PRO A 93 -6.64 -8.54 26.99
CA PRO A 93 -7.44 -8.19 28.16
C PRO A 93 -7.54 -9.41 29.08
N GLU A 94 -7.02 -9.31 30.30
CA GLU A 94 -7.34 -10.30 31.33
C GLU A 94 -8.58 -9.83 32.10
N CYS A 95 -9.75 -10.21 31.60
CA CYS A 95 -10.90 -10.51 32.43
C CYS A 95 -11.20 -12.01 32.25
N ASP A 96 -11.05 -12.80 33.31
CA ASP A 96 -12.03 -13.81 33.73
C ASP A 96 -11.60 -14.53 35.02
N VAL A 97 -12.63 -14.91 35.77
CA VAL A 97 -12.70 -15.31 37.18
C VAL A 97 -12.47 -16.82 37.40
N THR A 98 -12.10 -17.22 38.63
CA THR A 98 -12.58 -18.41 39.41
C THR A 98 -11.47 -19.29 40.00
N SER A 99 -11.30 -19.23 41.33
CA SER A 99 -11.43 -20.35 42.30
C SER A 99 -11.20 -19.87 43.73
#